data_AF-A0A7X4KC26-F1
#
_entry.id   AF-A0A7X4KC26-F1
#
_cell.length_a   1.000
_cell.length_b   1.000
_cell.length_c   1.000
_cell.angle_alpha   90.00
_cell.angle_beta   90.00
_cell.angle_gamma   90.00
#
_symmetry.space_group_name_H-M   'P 1'
#
loop_
_entity.id
_entity.type
_entity.pdbx_description
1 polymer ?
#
loop_
_entity_poly.entity_id
_entity_poly.type
_entity_poly.pdbx_seq_one_letter_code
_entity_poly.pdbx_strand_id
1 'polypeptide(L)' 'MMMERRTRPDRAKAVAVNAAIAMAEEKGREAAAVFLEDAGVPLPVIARVLSEPEKRRAEDQRI' A
#
# COMPACT_ATOMS: atom_id res chain seq x y z
N MET A 1 21.99 17.58 17.47
CA MET A 1 21.15 16.39 17.19
C MET A 1 19.84 16.88 16.59
N MET A 2 19.69 16.79 15.27
CA MET A 2 18.43 17.17 14.62
C MET A 2 17.43 16.04 14.86
N MET A 3 16.42 16.29 15.69
CA MET A 3 15.20 15.49 15.68
C MET A 3 14.47 15.81 14.38
N GLU A 4 14.78 15.07 13.31
CA GLU A 4 13.93 15.03 12.14
C GLU A 4 12.52 14.69 12.61
N ARG A 5 11.63 15.64 12.43
CA ARG A 5 10.19 15.44 12.55
C ARG A 5 9.86 14.23 11.69
N ARG A 6 9.58 13.08 12.33
CA ARG A 6 8.99 11.89 11.71
C ARG A 6 7.61 12.26 11.18
N THR A 7 7.57 13.00 10.07
CA THR A 7 6.37 13.16 9.27
C THR A 7 6.05 11.75 8.80
N ARG A 8 5.07 11.09 9.45
CA ARG A 8 4.73 9.65 9.31
C ARG A 8 4.98 9.17 7.87
N PRO A 9 6.03 8.37 7.63
CA PRO A 9 6.27 7.74 6.32
C PRO A 9 5.09 6.86 5.84
N ASP A 10 4.12 6.59 6.71
CA ASP A 10 2.95 5.77 6.46
C ASP A 10 1.83 6.42 5.66
N ARG A 11 1.60 7.75 5.71
CA ARG A 11 0.38 8.29 5.06
C ARG A 11 0.42 8.20 3.53
N ALA A 12 1.54 8.59 2.92
CA ALA A 12 1.70 8.48 1.47
C ALA A 12 1.67 7.01 1.00
N LYS A 13 2.30 6.11 1.78
CA LYS A 13 2.24 4.67 1.53
C LYS A 13 0.83 4.11 1.69
N ALA A 14 0.06 4.52 2.69
CA ALA A 14 -1.31 4.06 2.89
C ALA A 14 -2.22 4.45 1.71
N VAL A 15 -2.05 5.66 1.16
CA VAL A 15 -2.78 6.11 -0.04
C VAL A 15 -2.41 5.26 -1.26
N ALA A 16 -1.13 5.04 -1.51
CA ALA A 16 -0.67 4.21 -2.62
C ALA A 16 -1.20 2.76 -2.50
N VAL A 17 -1.17 2.18 -1.30
CA VAL A 17 -1.67 0.82 -1.08
C VAL A 17 -3.19 0.74 -1.24
N ASN A 18 -3.96 1.72 -0.78
CA ASN A 18 -5.42 1.73 -1.00
C ASN A 18 -5.77 1.86 -2.49
N ALA A 19 -5.05 2.71 -3.23
CA ALA A 19 -5.21 2.83 -4.68
C ALA A 19 -4.84 1.52 -5.41
N ALA A 20 -3.79 0.84 -4.97
CA ALA A 20 -3.38 -0.44 -5.54
C ALA A 20 -4.40 -1.56 -5.30
N ILE A 21 -5.07 -1.59 -4.15
CA ILE A 21 -6.15 -2.55 -3.88
C ILE A 21 -7.33 -2.33 -4.84
N ALA A 22 -7.77 -1.07 -5.02
CA ALA A 22 -8.82 -0.75 -5.97
C ALA A 22 -8.41 -1.08 -7.42
N MET A 23 -7.17 -0.78 -7.79
CA MET A 23 -6.62 -1.12 -9.10
C MET A 23 -6.52 -2.64 -9.32
N ALA A 24 -6.21 -3.42 -8.30
CA ALA A 24 -6.14 -4.87 -8.40
C ALA A 24 -7.51 -5.49 -8.72
N GLU A 25 -8.60 -4.89 -8.22
CA GLU A 25 -9.97 -5.31 -8.49
C GLU A 25 -10.44 -4.94 -9.90
N GLU A 26 -10.03 -3.78 -10.42
CA GLU A 26 -10.46 -3.28 -11.73
C GLU A 26 -9.57 -3.78 -12.89
N LYS A 27 -8.25 -3.81 -12.67
CA LYS A 27 -7.22 -4.02 -13.72
C LYS A 27 -6.35 -5.25 -13.50
N GLY A 28 -6.52 -5.94 -12.37
CA GLY A 28 -5.75 -7.13 -12.02
C GLY A 28 -4.48 -6.84 -11.21
N ARG A 29 -3.96 -7.90 -10.59
CA ARG A 29 -2.88 -7.83 -9.60
C ARG A 29 -1.55 -7.34 -10.15
N GLU A 30 -1.21 -7.65 -11.40
CA GLU A 30 0.03 -7.19 -12.03
C GLU A 30 0.06 -5.66 -12.18
N ALA A 31 -1.04 -5.06 -12.63
CA ALA A 31 -1.13 -3.60 -12.76
C ALA A 31 -0.96 -2.90 -11.41
N ALA A 32 -1.55 -3.46 -10.34
CA ALA A 32 -1.38 -2.95 -8.99
C ALA A 32 0.05 -3.12 -8.46
N ALA A 33 0.75 -4.21 -8.82
CA ALA A 33 2.14 -4.42 -8.43
C ALA A 33 3.06 -3.38 -9.06
N VAL A 34 2.92 -3.13 -10.37
CA VAL A 34 3.68 -2.10 -11.11
C VAL A 34 3.43 -0.71 -10.52
N PHE A 35 2.18 -0.38 -10.22
CA PHE A 35 1.84 0.90 -9.59
C PHE A 35 2.53 1.09 -8.23
N LEU A 36 2.61 0.04 -7.41
CA LEU A 36 3.27 0.11 -6.11
C LEU A 36 4.79 0.20 -6.25
N GLU A 37 5.37 -0.49 -7.23
CA GLU A 37 6.79 -0.42 -7.54
C GLU A 37 7.19 1.00 -7.97
N ASP A 38 6.43 1.61 -8.89
CA ASP A 38 6.61 3.01 -9.32
C ASP A 38 6.46 4.00 -8.16
N ALA A 39 5.60 3.69 -7.19
CA ALA A 39 5.44 4.47 -5.96
C ALA A 39 6.58 4.26 -4.94
N GLY A 40 7.60 3.46 -5.27
CA GLY A 40 8.76 3.18 -4.43
C GLY A 40 8.47 2.23 -3.26
N VAL A 41 7.40 1.43 -3.36
CA VAL A 41 7.05 0.44 -2.33
C VAL A 41 7.94 -0.80 -2.50
N PRO A 42 8.60 -1.29 -1.44
CA PRO A 42 9.45 -2.47 -1.53
C PRO A 42 8.67 -3.74 -1.93
N LEU A 43 9.25 -4.59 -2.79
CA LEU A 43 8.65 -5.85 -3.26
C LEU A 43 8.06 -6.74 -2.14
N PRO A 44 8.69 -6.91 -0.96
CA PRO A 44 8.08 -7.68 0.13
C PRO A 44 6.76 -7.10 0.65
N VAL A 45 6.62 -5.76 0.61
CA VAL A 45 5.39 -5.07 1.00
C VAL A 45 4.33 -5.23 -0.09
N ILE A 46 4.70 -5.13 -1.36
CA ILE A 46 3.81 -5.36 -2.51
C ILE A 46 3.22 -6.76 -2.45
N ALA A 47 4.06 -7.77 -2.27
CA ALA A 47 3.64 -9.16 -2.15
C ALA A 47 2.62 -9.34 -1.03
N ARG A 48 2.88 -8.79 0.17
CA ARG A 48 1.96 -8.84 1.32
C ARG A 48 0.62 -8.18 1.03
N VAL A 49 0.63 -7.02 0.38
CA VAL A 49 -0.59 -6.26 0.04
C VAL A 49 -1.46 -7.05 -0.94
N LEU A 50 -0.86 -7.67 -1.95
CA LEU A 50 -1.58 -8.37 -3.00
C LEU A 50 -1.96 -9.82 -2.62
N SER A 51 -1.24 -10.43 -1.68
CA SER A 51 -1.53 -11.79 -1.19
C SER A 51 -2.69 -11.84 -0.20
N GLU A 52 -2.93 -10.77 0.55
CA GLU A 52 -3.94 -10.72 1.63
C GLU A 52 -4.81 -9.45 1.57
N PRO A 53 -5.48 -9.16 0.44
CA PRO A 53 -6.25 -7.92 0.29
C PRO A 53 -7.36 -7.77 1.35
N GLU A 54 -7.89 -8.89 1.83
CA GLU A 54 -9.02 -8.93 2.77
C GLU A 54 -8.61 -8.60 4.22
N LYS A 55 -7.35 -8.87 4.60
CA LYS A 55 -6.86 -8.52 5.94
C LYS A 55 -6.73 -7.00 6.13
N ARG A 56 -6.45 -6.24 5.06
CA ARG A 56 -6.43 -4.77 5.09
C ARG A 56 -7.84 -4.17 5.18
N ARG A 57 -8.84 -4.76 4.52
CA ARG A 57 -10.25 -4.31 4.64
C ARG A 57 -10.76 -4.41 6.08
N ALA A 58 -10.35 -5.41 6.85
CA ALA A 58 -10.73 -5.55 8.26
C ALA A 58 -10.05 -4.52 9.18
N GLU A 59 -8.86 -4.02 8.82
CA GLU A 59 -8.15 -2.96 9.56
C GLU A 59 -8.78 -1.57 9.35
N ASP A 60 -9.18 -1.23 8.11
CA ASP A 60 -9.83 0.05 7.79
C ASP A 60 -11.26 0.17 8.36
N GLN A 61 -11.92 -0.95 8.71
CA GLN A 61 -13.25 -0.96 9.34
C GLN A 61 -13.22 -0.85 10.88
N ARG A 62 -12.04 -0.81 11.52
CA ARG A 62 -11.90 -0.73 13.00
C ARG A 62 -11.65 0.69 13.52
N ILE A 63 -11.98 1.74 12.75
CA ILE A 63 -11.84 3.16 13.14
C ILE A 63 -13.20 3.85 13.22
#